data_AF-A0A7V1YJK6-F1
#
_entry.id   AF-A0A7V1YJK6-F1
#
_cell.length_a   1.000
_cell.length_b   1.000
_cell.length_c   1.000
_cell.angle_alpha   90.00
_cell.angle_beta   90.00
_cell.angle_gamma   90.00
#
_symmetry.space_group_name_H-M   'P 1'
#
loop_
_entity.id
_entity.type
_entity.pdbx_description
1 polymer ?
#
loop_
_entity_poly.entity_id
_entity_poly.type
_entity_poly.pdbx_seq_one_letter_code
_entity_poly.pdbx_strand_id
1 'polypeptide(L)'
;MPNRARARRAAAALVLAALLASCDRGPEGSDGSRPRPSSTPRAVPSRDVSSPPPPAVSPPPTLGPPGPGCEGGWRTPPEGDPLRAFPLRVIRRTTGVEGPLVVVDLRYFVGPESPPSDKGYLLEVERWYVKLWARRDPAFRGRFLVERRRFGAGLVAVAPYDTEGFRSPDWVGFQFDPGARPERYPALPGAWRGVPYDFVRGGAGLGIPGLPEQVRGCLEGT
;
A
#
# COMPACT_ATOMS: atom_id res chain seq x y z
N MET A 1 -54.39 -11.35 -16.70
CA MET A 1 -54.48 -12.44 -15.70
C MET A 1 -53.41 -12.23 -14.64
N PRO A 2 -53.73 -11.77 -13.41
CA PRO A 2 -52.76 -11.64 -12.33
C PRO A 2 -52.97 -12.72 -11.27
N ASN A 3 -51.95 -13.51 -10.93
CA ASN A 3 -51.84 -14.14 -9.62
C ASN A 3 -50.48 -14.85 -9.47
N ARG A 4 -49.69 -14.47 -8.47
CA ARG A 4 -49.34 -15.38 -7.36
C ARG A 4 -48.51 -14.68 -6.29
N ALA A 5 -49.05 -14.79 -5.09
CA ALA A 5 -48.59 -14.23 -3.84
C ALA A 5 -47.31 -14.90 -3.30
N ARG A 6 -46.54 -14.07 -2.59
CA ARG A 6 -45.88 -14.30 -1.29
C ARG A 6 -45.47 -15.72 -0.91
N ALA A 7 -44.18 -15.88 -0.59
CA ALA A 7 -43.75 -16.74 0.51
C ALA A 7 -42.65 -16.04 1.31
N ARG A 8 -43.01 -15.61 2.53
CA ARG A 8 -42.09 -15.25 3.61
C ARG A 8 -41.57 -16.55 4.24
N ARG A 9 -40.28 -16.64 4.55
CA ARG A 9 -39.79 -17.51 5.63
C ARG A 9 -38.71 -16.77 6.42
N ALA A 10 -39.10 -16.36 7.62
CA ALA A 10 -38.21 -16.04 8.72
C ALA A 10 -37.80 -17.35 9.42
N ALA A 11 -36.56 -17.44 9.87
CA ALA A 11 -36.09 -18.39 10.86
C ALA A 11 -35.08 -17.62 11.74
N ALA A 12 -35.48 -17.16 12.92
CA ALA A 12 -35.56 -17.88 14.19
C ALA A 12 -34.21 -17.85 14.93
N ALA A 13 -34.20 -17.08 16.02
CA ALA A 13 -33.10 -16.83 16.93
C ALA A 13 -32.79 -18.05 17.81
N LEU A 14 -31.54 -18.17 18.22
CA LEU A 14 -31.11 -18.97 19.37
C LEU A 14 -30.39 -18.05 20.36
N VAL A 15 -30.97 -17.95 21.55
CA VAL A 15 -30.47 -17.30 22.76
C VAL A 15 -30.20 -18.41 23.77
N LEU A 16 -29.05 -18.34 24.47
CA LEU A 16 -28.78 -18.74 25.88
C LEU A 16 -27.28 -18.41 26.12
N ALA A 17 -26.82 -17.45 26.94
CA ALA A 17 -26.93 -17.23 28.40
C ALA A 17 -26.35 -18.41 29.22
N ALA A 18 -25.46 -18.30 30.23
CA ALA A 18 -24.81 -17.18 30.93
C ALA A 18 -23.75 -17.71 31.96
N LEU A 19 -22.89 -16.80 32.50
CA LEU A 19 -22.24 -16.76 33.85
C LEU A 19 -21.08 -17.75 34.15
N LEU A 20 -19.99 -17.44 34.88
CA LEU A 20 -19.73 -16.72 36.15
C LEU A 20 -18.26 -16.16 36.13
N ALA A 21 -17.95 -14.92 36.50
CA ALA A 21 -17.60 -14.40 37.84
C ALA A 21 -16.54 -15.21 38.64
N SER A 22 -15.33 -14.66 38.83
CA SER A 22 -14.82 -14.35 40.18
C SER A 22 -13.56 -13.49 40.15
N CYS A 23 -13.56 -12.49 41.03
CA CYS A 23 -12.43 -11.68 41.45
C CYS A 23 -11.46 -12.51 42.30
N ASP A 24 -10.19 -12.13 42.33
CA ASP A 24 -9.50 -12.09 43.62
C ASP A 24 -8.49 -10.95 43.67
N ARG A 25 -8.52 -10.22 44.77
CA ARG A 25 -7.78 -9.00 45.06
C ARG A 25 -7.40 -9.07 46.53
N GLY A 26 -6.09 -9.09 46.79
CA GLY A 26 -5.47 -8.72 48.07
C GLY A 26 -4.44 -9.73 48.58
N PRO A 27 -3.68 -9.41 49.64
CA PRO A 27 -3.43 -8.10 50.26
C PRO A 27 -1.93 -7.75 50.39
N GLU A 28 -1.68 -6.49 50.72
CA GLU A 28 -0.42 -6.00 51.30
C GLU A 28 -0.08 -6.77 52.59
N GLY A 29 1.21 -7.10 52.74
CA GLY A 29 1.79 -7.67 53.94
C GLY A 29 3.14 -7.03 54.23
N SER A 30 3.18 -6.31 55.36
CA SER A 30 4.28 -5.53 55.92
C SER A 30 5.56 -6.30 56.25
N ASP A 31 6.65 -5.52 56.23
CA ASP A 31 7.84 -5.57 57.07
C ASP A 31 8.69 -6.84 57.18
N GLY A 32 9.92 -6.71 56.68
CA GLY A 32 11.02 -7.63 56.94
C GLY A 32 12.36 -6.99 56.60
N SER A 33 12.79 -6.03 57.42
CA SER A 33 14.15 -5.50 57.41
C SER A 33 15.18 -6.64 57.50
N ARG A 34 16.10 -6.74 56.53
CA ARG A 34 17.34 -7.51 56.68
C ARG A 34 18.49 -6.83 55.92
N PRO A 35 19.73 -6.84 56.47
CA PRO A 35 20.79 -5.96 56.02
C PRO A 35 21.39 -6.37 54.67
N ARG A 36 21.76 -5.33 53.92
CA ARG A 36 22.46 -5.32 52.64
C ARG A 36 23.87 -5.91 52.78
N PRO A 37 24.27 -6.95 52.04
CA PRO A 37 25.68 -7.24 51.85
C PRO A 37 26.25 -6.24 50.82
N SER A 38 27.29 -5.51 51.23
CA SER A 38 28.07 -4.63 50.36
C SER A 38 28.79 -5.46 49.29
N SER A 39 28.21 -5.56 48.10
CA SER A 39 28.90 -6.03 46.90
C SER A 39 29.52 -4.85 46.17
N THR A 40 30.85 -4.76 46.22
CA THR A 40 31.68 -3.82 45.46
C THR A 40 31.36 -3.93 43.96
N PRO A 41 31.05 -2.84 43.24
CA PRO A 41 30.95 -2.91 41.79
C PRO A 41 32.36 -3.08 41.21
N ARG A 42 32.61 -4.23 40.58
CA ARG A 42 33.78 -4.41 39.72
C ARG A 42 33.56 -3.51 38.50
N ALA A 43 34.42 -2.52 38.31
CA ALA A 43 34.44 -1.71 37.10
C ALA A 43 34.64 -2.63 35.89
N VAL A 44 33.58 -2.79 35.09
CA VAL A 44 33.68 -3.37 33.75
C VAL A 44 34.28 -2.26 32.89
N PRO A 45 35.39 -2.48 32.17
CA PRO A 45 35.87 -1.50 31.22
C PRO A 45 34.81 -1.35 30.13
N SER A 46 34.19 -0.17 30.06
CA SER A 46 33.36 0.24 28.93
C SER A 46 34.24 0.22 27.68
N ARG A 47 34.18 -0.87 26.93
CA ARG A 47 34.60 -0.84 25.54
C ARG A 47 33.55 0.01 24.84
N ASP A 48 33.93 1.24 24.52
CA ASP A 48 33.29 2.02 23.47
C ASP A 48 33.36 1.19 22.19
N VAL A 49 32.33 0.38 21.96
CA VAL A 49 32.06 -0.21 20.66
C VAL A 49 31.54 0.95 19.83
N SER A 50 32.46 1.69 19.22
CA SER A 50 32.16 2.63 18.16
C SER A 50 31.39 1.86 17.10
N SER A 51 30.07 2.03 17.08
CA SER A 51 29.23 1.39 16.07
C SER A 51 29.63 1.96 14.71
N PRO A 52 29.87 1.10 13.71
CA PRO A 52 30.20 1.58 12.38
C PRO A 52 29.07 2.50 11.89
N PRO A 53 29.39 3.60 11.17
CA PRO A 53 28.37 4.50 10.64
C PRO A 53 27.40 3.69 9.79
N PRO A 54 26.08 3.98 9.86
CA PRO A 54 25.10 3.30 9.04
C PRO A 54 25.48 3.43 7.55
N PRO A 55 25.30 2.38 6.74
CA PRO A 55 25.65 2.43 5.33
C PRO A 55 24.88 3.58 4.67
N ALA A 56 25.59 4.37 3.86
CA ALA A 56 24.98 5.44 3.08
C ALA A 56 23.88 4.84 2.20
N VAL A 57 22.66 5.37 2.33
CA VAL A 57 21.55 4.97 1.48
C VAL A 57 21.84 5.52 0.09
N SER A 58 22.28 4.65 -0.82
CA SER A 58 22.48 5.00 -2.23
C SER A 58 21.17 5.54 -2.82
N PRO A 59 21.21 6.59 -3.66
CA PRO A 59 20.02 7.08 -4.32
C PRO A 59 19.40 5.95 -5.17
N PRO A 60 18.08 5.92 -5.32
CA PRO A 60 17.43 4.94 -6.16
C PRO A 60 17.93 5.05 -7.60
N PRO A 61 17.99 3.92 -8.33
CA PRO A 61 18.38 3.94 -9.72
C PRO A 61 17.43 4.85 -10.53
N THR A 62 17.97 5.54 -11.53
CA THR A 62 17.19 6.45 -12.39
C THR A 62 16.80 5.83 -13.73
N LEU A 63 17.33 4.65 -14.04
CA LEU A 63 17.10 3.89 -15.26
C LEU A 63 17.11 2.40 -14.93
N GLY A 64 16.21 1.65 -15.56
CA GLY A 64 16.23 0.19 -15.61
C GLY A 64 16.20 -0.26 -17.06
N PRO A 65 17.17 -1.08 -17.51
CA PRO A 65 17.19 -1.55 -18.88
C PRO A 65 15.98 -2.46 -19.18
N PRO A 66 15.64 -2.63 -20.47
CA PRO A 66 14.74 -3.69 -20.90
C PRO A 66 15.14 -5.06 -20.33
N GLY A 67 14.14 -5.84 -19.93
CA GLY A 67 14.37 -7.18 -19.38
C GLY A 67 13.07 -7.98 -19.23
N PRO A 68 13.16 -9.22 -18.71
CA PRO A 68 11.99 -10.06 -18.47
C PRO A 68 10.92 -9.32 -17.65
N GLY A 69 9.73 -9.20 -18.21
CA GLY A 69 8.61 -8.48 -17.58
C GLY A 69 8.78 -6.96 -17.46
N CYS A 70 9.82 -6.37 -18.05
CA CYS A 70 9.94 -4.94 -18.27
C CYS A 70 10.46 -4.68 -19.68
N GLU A 71 9.65 -5.02 -20.69
CA GLU A 71 10.10 -5.11 -22.08
C GLU A 71 10.63 -3.78 -22.64
N GLY A 72 10.07 -2.66 -22.21
CA GLY A 72 10.54 -1.31 -22.60
C GLY A 72 11.57 -0.69 -21.65
N GLY A 73 11.93 -1.37 -20.56
CA GLY A 73 12.66 -0.77 -19.45
C GLY A 73 11.84 0.31 -18.74
N TRP A 74 12.49 1.02 -17.82
CA TRP A 74 11.90 2.15 -17.12
C TRP A 74 12.92 3.27 -16.92
N ARG A 75 12.42 4.49 -16.71
CA ARG A 75 13.25 5.66 -16.41
C ARG A 75 12.63 6.53 -15.33
N THR A 76 13.43 7.29 -14.60
CA THR A 76 12.96 8.33 -13.67
C THR A 76 12.96 9.66 -14.39
N PRO A 77 11.79 10.30 -14.63
CA PRO A 77 11.77 11.64 -15.19
C PRO A 77 12.46 12.65 -14.25
N PRO A 78 13.30 13.56 -14.79
CA PRO A 78 14.06 14.50 -13.98
C PRO A 78 13.18 15.53 -13.27
N GLU A 79 13.74 16.24 -12.29
CA GLU A 79 13.04 17.34 -11.64
C GLU A 79 12.70 18.46 -12.62
N GLY A 80 11.55 19.11 -12.42
CA GLY A 80 11.02 20.13 -13.35
C GLY A 80 10.33 19.57 -14.60
N ASP A 81 10.53 18.28 -14.94
CA ASP A 81 9.89 17.67 -16.11
C ASP A 81 8.35 17.56 -15.93
N PRO A 82 7.55 18.03 -16.89
CA PRO A 82 6.10 17.82 -16.89
C PRO A 82 5.67 16.35 -16.71
N LEU A 83 6.47 15.40 -17.19
CA LEU A 83 6.26 13.96 -17.05
C LEU A 83 6.40 13.48 -15.60
N ARG A 84 7.29 14.10 -14.81
CA ARG A 84 7.39 13.89 -13.35
C ARG A 84 6.21 14.49 -12.60
N ALA A 85 5.79 15.69 -13.00
CA ALA A 85 4.71 16.41 -12.32
C ALA A 85 3.33 15.75 -12.55
N PHE A 86 3.16 15.04 -13.66
CA PHE A 86 1.90 14.39 -14.04
C PHE A 86 1.31 13.45 -12.97
N PRO A 87 2.01 12.38 -12.53
CA PRO A 87 1.44 11.46 -11.53
C PRO A 87 1.17 12.13 -10.20
N LEU A 88 1.99 13.11 -9.79
CA LEU A 88 1.78 13.87 -8.56
C LEU A 88 0.47 14.67 -8.59
N ARG A 89 0.12 15.27 -9.73
CA ARG A 89 -1.18 15.93 -9.92
C ARG A 89 -2.35 14.95 -9.90
N VAL A 90 -2.17 13.74 -10.43
CA VAL A 90 -3.19 12.69 -10.38
C VAL A 90 -3.42 12.25 -8.93
N ILE A 91 -2.35 11.92 -8.19
CA ILE A 91 -2.43 11.52 -6.78
C ILE A 91 -3.14 12.59 -5.95
N ARG A 92 -2.75 13.86 -6.05
CA ARG A 92 -3.41 14.96 -5.33
C ARG A 92 -4.90 15.06 -5.61
N ARG A 93 -5.30 14.98 -6.88
CA ARG A 93 -6.72 15.07 -7.26
C ARG A 93 -7.53 13.89 -6.74
N THR A 94 -6.94 12.70 -6.72
CA THR A 94 -7.62 11.49 -6.24
C THR A 94 -7.72 11.45 -4.71
N THR A 95 -6.65 11.82 -3.99
CA THR A 95 -6.58 11.61 -2.53
C THR A 95 -6.84 12.87 -1.70
N GLY A 96 -6.83 14.05 -2.33
CA GLY A 96 -6.92 15.33 -1.63
C GLY A 96 -5.68 15.71 -0.84
N VAL A 97 -4.55 15.01 -1.00
CA VAL A 97 -3.32 15.33 -0.24
C VAL A 97 -2.78 16.71 -0.58
N GLU A 98 -2.52 17.50 0.45
CA GLU A 98 -2.04 18.87 0.36
C GLU A 98 -0.56 19.02 0.76
N GLY A 99 0.02 20.18 0.44
CA GLY A 99 1.38 20.52 0.85
C GLY A 99 2.47 19.80 0.05
N PRO A 100 3.76 19.97 0.42
CA PRO A 100 4.88 19.41 -0.31
C PRO A 100 4.90 17.88 -0.25
N LEU A 101 5.08 17.22 -1.41
CA LEU A 101 5.29 15.78 -1.51
C LEU A 101 6.79 15.51 -1.67
N VAL A 102 7.31 14.57 -0.88
CA VAL A 102 8.68 14.09 -1.00
C VAL A 102 8.63 12.76 -1.75
N VAL A 103 9.17 12.76 -2.96
CA VAL A 103 9.25 11.58 -3.83
C VAL A 103 10.53 10.84 -3.48
N VAL A 104 10.39 9.57 -3.09
CA VAL A 104 11.50 8.69 -2.76
C VAL A 104 11.91 7.88 -3.98
N ASP A 105 10.96 7.30 -4.71
CA ASP A 105 11.22 6.59 -5.96
C ASP A 105 10.14 6.95 -6.99
N LEU A 106 10.53 7.02 -8.25
CA LEU A 106 9.66 7.32 -9.38
C LEU A 106 10.16 6.58 -10.61
N ARG A 107 9.31 5.72 -11.18
CA ARG A 107 9.60 5.03 -12.44
C ARG A 107 8.50 5.30 -13.44
N TYR A 108 8.89 5.71 -14.64
CA TYR A 108 8.04 5.84 -15.81
C TYR A 108 8.36 4.72 -16.79
N PHE A 109 7.34 4.02 -17.26
CA PHE A 109 7.44 2.95 -18.25
C PHE A 109 6.17 2.88 -19.08
N VAL A 110 6.29 2.25 -20.25
CA VAL A 110 5.19 2.09 -21.21
C VAL A 110 5.08 0.62 -21.56
N GLY A 111 3.85 0.16 -21.74
CA GLY A 111 3.57 -1.16 -22.29
C GLY A 111 2.07 -1.39 -22.43
N PRO A 112 1.67 -2.61 -22.81
CA PRO A 112 0.28 -2.87 -23.15
C PRO A 112 -0.66 -2.73 -21.95
N GLU A 113 -1.95 -2.58 -22.21
CA GLU A 113 -3.02 -2.56 -21.20
C GLU A 113 -3.25 -3.95 -20.60
N SER A 114 -3.14 -4.98 -21.42
CA SER A 114 -3.50 -6.35 -21.09
C SER A 114 -2.60 -7.32 -21.85
N PRO A 115 -2.57 -8.60 -21.46
CA PRO A 115 -1.85 -9.61 -22.22
C PRO A 115 -2.30 -9.63 -23.69
N PRO A 116 -1.43 -10.07 -24.62
CA PRO A 116 -1.77 -10.24 -26.02
C PRO A 116 -3.08 -11.02 -26.19
N SER A 117 -4.02 -10.46 -26.94
CA SER A 117 -5.29 -11.10 -27.29
C SER A 117 -5.87 -10.48 -28.57
N ASP A 118 -6.89 -11.12 -29.11
CA ASP A 118 -7.69 -10.67 -30.24
C ASP A 118 -8.66 -9.52 -29.91
N LYS A 119 -8.69 -9.07 -28.65
CA LYS A 119 -9.65 -8.06 -28.13
C LYS A 119 -9.27 -6.61 -28.42
N GLY A 120 -8.18 -6.36 -29.16
CA GLY A 120 -7.78 -5.01 -29.58
C GLY A 120 -7.43 -4.07 -28.43
N TYR A 121 -6.86 -4.60 -27.33
CA TYR A 121 -6.43 -3.79 -26.19
C TYR A 121 -5.38 -2.74 -26.57
N LEU A 122 -5.27 -1.67 -25.77
CA LEU A 122 -4.26 -0.65 -26.01
C LEU A 122 -2.85 -1.24 -25.90
N LEU A 123 -2.03 -0.99 -26.90
CA LEU A 123 -0.61 -1.37 -26.89
C LEU A 123 0.25 -0.40 -26.08
N GLU A 124 -0.22 0.85 -25.94
CA GLU A 124 0.49 1.91 -25.25
C GLU A 124 -0.33 2.44 -24.07
N VAL A 125 0.06 2.02 -22.88
CA VAL A 125 -0.37 2.60 -21.61
C VAL A 125 0.86 3.10 -20.88
N GLU A 126 0.89 4.40 -20.63
CA GLU A 126 1.93 5.06 -19.85
C GLU A 126 1.67 4.83 -18.36
N ARG A 127 2.72 4.50 -17.62
CA ARG A 127 2.62 4.17 -16.20
C ARG A 127 3.68 4.90 -15.39
N TRP A 128 3.27 5.29 -14.19
CA TRP A 128 4.16 5.84 -13.17
C TRP A 128 4.01 5.06 -11.89
N TYR A 129 5.09 4.41 -11.45
CA TYR A 129 5.28 4.01 -10.07
C TYR A 129 5.80 5.21 -9.27
N VAL A 130 5.20 5.49 -8.11
CA VAL A 130 5.67 6.56 -7.22
C VAL A 130 5.65 6.10 -5.78
N LYS A 131 6.80 6.14 -5.10
CA LYS A 131 6.90 6.03 -3.63
C LYS A 131 7.09 7.42 -3.06
N LEU A 132 6.17 7.86 -2.20
CA LEU A 132 6.21 9.21 -1.65
C LEU A 132 5.60 9.32 -0.26
N TRP A 133 5.87 10.44 0.40
CA TRP A 133 5.19 10.89 1.62
C TRP A 133 4.90 12.39 1.57
N ALA A 134 3.91 12.86 2.31
CA ALA A 134 3.57 14.28 2.41
C ALA A 134 4.29 14.94 3.59
N ARG A 135 5.00 16.05 3.35
CA ARG A 135 5.82 16.70 4.39
C ARG A 135 5.01 17.29 5.53
N ARG A 136 3.78 17.71 5.24
CA ARG A 136 2.85 18.29 6.25
C ARG A 136 1.98 17.24 6.93
N ASP A 137 1.88 16.04 6.36
CA ASP A 137 1.16 14.90 6.92
C ASP A 137 1.96 13.62 6.66
N PRO A 138 2.94 13.30 7.52
CA PRO A 138 3.77 12.10 7.34
C PRO A 138 3.00 10.78 7.40
N ALA A 139 1.75 10.79 7.92
CA ALA A 139 0.88 9.62 7.87
C ALA A 139 0.36 9.37 6.43
N PHE A 140 0.32 10.40 5.59
CA PHE A 140 0.17 10.24 4.15
C PHE A 140 1.49 9.78 3.54
N ARG A 141 1.69 8.47 3.50
CA ARG A 141 2.83 7.82 2.85
C ARG A 141 2.39 6.53 2.18
N GLY A 142 2.87 6.29 0.97
CA GLY A 142 2.49 5.10 0.21
C GLY A 142 3.28 4.91 -1.06
N ARG A 143 2.96 3.82 -1.74
CA ARG A 143 3.39 3.52 -3.10
C ARG A 143 2.17 3.59 -4.01
N PHE A 144 2.29 4.24 -5.15
CA PHE A 144 1.19 4.60 -6.02
C PHE A 144 1.48 4.17 -7.45
N LEU A 145 0.47 3.67 -8.14
CA LEU A 145 0.54 3.37 -9.56
C LEU A 145 -0.47 4.22 -10.31
N VAL A 146 0.03 5.09 -11.19
CA VAL A 146 -0.78 5.95 -12.04
C VAL A 146 -0.68 5.45 -13.48
N GLU A 147 -1.82 5.43 -14.18
CA GLU A 147 -1.86 5.13 -15.62
C GLU A 147 -2.36 6.35 -16.41
N ARG A 148 -1.86 6.48 -17.64
CA ARG A 148 -2.43 7.33 -18.68
C ARG A 148 -2.61 6.52 -19.95
N ARG A 149 -3.81 6.67 -20.52
CA ARG A 149 -4.30 6.06 -21.75
C ARG A 149 -4.76 7.17 -22.68
N ARG A 150 -5.01 6.84 -23.96
CA ARG A 150 -5.51 7.81 -24.95
C ARG A 150 -6.82 8.52 -24.55
N PHE A 151 -7.63 7.91 -23.70
CA PHE A 151 -8.96 8.41 -23.29
C PHE A 151 -9.03 8.84 -21.82
N GLY A 152 -7.92 8.85 -21.08
CA GLY A 152 -7.95 9.27 -19.67
C GLY A 152 -6.74 8.85 -18.86
N ALA A 153 -6.72 9.30 -17.61
CA ALA A 153 -5.66 8.96 -16.66
C ALA A 153 -6.23 8.83 -15.24
N GLY A 154 -5.59 8.01 -14.43
CA GLY A 154 -6.06 7.75 -13.08
C GLY A 154 -5.02 7.06 -12.21
N LEU A 155 -5.25 7.16 -10.90
CA LEU A 155 -4.55 6.35 -9.91
C LEU A 155 -5.22 4.98 -9.87
N VAL A 156 -4.52 3.93 -10.31
CA VAL A 156 -5.11 2.60 -10.51
C VAL A 156 -4.87 1.66 -9.33
N ALA A 157 -3.80 1.87 -8.59
CA ALA A 157 -3.47 1.06 -7.43
C ALA A 157 -2.62 1.83 -6.42
N VAL A 158 -2.67 1.37 -5.16
CA VAL A 158 -1.89 1.88 -4.05
C VAL A 158 -1.41 0.71 -3.19
N ALA A 159 -0.22 0.85 -2.59
CA ALA A 159 0.31 -0.11 -1.64
C ALA A 159 0.90 0.59 -0.40
N PRO A 160 1.00 -0.10 0.75
CA PRO A 160 1.63 0.43 1.95
C PRO A 160 3.07 0.86 1.69
N TYR A 161 3.50 1.95 2.32
CA TYR A 161 4.80 2.58 2.07
C TYR A 161 6.01 1.66 2.32
N ASP A 162 5.91 0.83 3.36
CA ASP A 162 7.01 -0.03 3.85
C ASP A 162 7.02 -1.41 3.15
N THR A 163 6.16 -1.62 2.16
CA THR A 163 6.16 -2.84 1.33
C THR A 163 7.05 -2.67 0.10
N GLU A 164 7.38 -3.79 -0.54
CA GLU A 164 8.33 -3.84 -1.66
C GLU A 164 7.79 -4.67 -2.83
N GLY A 165 8.24 -4.36 -4.04
CA GLY A 165 7.90 -5.04 -5.29
C GLY A 165 6.41 -4.99 -5.65
N PHE A 166 6.06 -5.74 -6.70
CA PHE A 166 4.70 -5.94 -7.17
C PHE A 166 4.17 -7.32 -6.75
N ARG A 167 3.67 -7.41 -5.51
CA ARG A 167 3.21 -8.67 -4.90
C ARG A 167 1.86 -8.52 -4.21
N SER A 168 1.10 -9.60 -4.24
CA SER A 168 -0.11 -9.76 -3.44
C SER A 168 0.25 -10.00 -1.97
N PRO A 169 -0.49 -9.45 -0.99
CA PRO A 169 -1.70 -8.63 -1.15
C PRO A 169 -1.43 -7.11 -1.12
N ASP A 170 -0.18 -6.68 -1.31
CA ASP A 170 0.24 -5.31 -1.00
C ASP A 170 -0.45 -4.25 -1.87
N TRP A 171 -0.67 -4.56 -3.15
CA TRP A 171 -1.28 -3.62 -4.09
C TRP A 171 -2.79 -3.76 -4.12
N VAL A 172 -3.48 -2.68 -3.78
CA VAL A 172 -4.93 -2.59 -3.73
C VAL A 172 -5.41 -1.66 -4.85
N GLY A 173 -6.33 -2.18 -5.67
CA GLY A 173 -7.12 -1.38 -6.60
C GLY A 173 -8.51 -1.12 -6.00
N PHE A 174 -9.17 -0.07 -6.46
CA PHE A 174 -10.54 0.25 -6.05
C PHE A 174 -11.44 0.29 -7.28
N GLN A 175 -12.31 -0.71 -7.41
CA GLN A 175 -13.27 -0.75 -8.50
C GLN A 175 -14.34 0.32 -8.27
N PHE A 176 -14.65 1.09 -9.31
CA PHE A 176 -15.65 2.16 -9.23
C PHE A 176 -17.00 1.61 -8.79
N ASP A 177 -17.54 2.20 -7.72
CA ASP A 177 -18.90 2.00 -7.26
C ASP A 177 -19.52 3.40 -7.07
N PRO A 178 -20.61 3.74 -7.80
CA PRO A 178 -21.24 5.05 -7.71
C PRO A 178 -21.81 5.36 -6.32
N GLY A 179 -22.17 4.33 -5.54
CA GLY A 179 -22.69 4.47 -4.18
C GLY A 179 -21.61 4.54 -3.11
N ALA A 180 -20.38 4.14 -3.43
CA ALA A 180 -19.31 4.09 -2.45
C ALA A 180 -18.93 5.50 -1.97
N ARG A 181 -18.75 5.62 -0.65
CA ARG A 181 -18.17 6.80 0.00
C ARG A 181 -16.65 6.57 0.18
N PRO A 182 -15.84 7.63 0.28
CA PRO A 182 -14.44 7.47 0.64
C PRO A 182 -14.31 6.92 2.07
N GLU A 183 -13.61 5.80 2.22
CA GLU A 183 -13.37 5.14 3.50
C GLU A 183 -11.87 4.85 3.71
N ARG A 184 -11.43 4.80 4.98
CA ARG A 184 -10.04 4.43 5.28
C ARG A 184 -9.84 2.95 5.02
N TYR A 185 -8.73 2.60 4.38
CA TYR A 185 -8.31 1.22 4.20
C TYR A 185 -7.07 0.95 5.07
N PRO A 186 -7.00 -0.16 5.81
CA PRO A 186 -5.86 -0.47 6.67
C PRO A 186 -4.51 -0.35 5.96
N ALA A 187 -3.54 0.30 6.59
CA ALA A 187 -2.18 0.53 6.08
C ALA A 187 -2.04 1.38 4.80
N LEU A 188 -3.14 1.90 4.25
CA LEU A 188 -3.11 2.83 3.12
C LEU A 188 -3.33 4.28 3.59
N PRO A 189 -2.66 5.26 2.96
CA PRO A 189 -2.85 6.66 3.29
C PRO A 189 -4.20 7.18 2.78
N GLY A 190 -4.80 8.15 3.49
CA GLY A 190 -6.02 8.82 3.07
C GLY A 190 -7.29 7.95 3.14
N ALA A 191 -8.26 8.26 2.29
CA ALA A 191 -9.53 7.54 2.15
C ALA A 191 -9.81 7.24 0.69
N TRP A 192 -10.43 6.09 0.43
CA TRP A 192 -10.57 5.51 -0.90
C TRP A 192 -12.02 5.19 -1.19
N ARG A 193 -12.44 5.46 -2.43
CA ARG A 193 -13.79 5.19 -2.90
C ARG A 193 -13.77 3.96 -3.82
N GLY A 194 -14.71 3.07 -3.61
CA GLY A 194 -14.93 1.90 -4.46
C GLY A 194 -14.75 0.59 -3.71
N VAL A 195 -14.92 -0.52 -4.42
CA VAL A 195 -14.74 -1.87 -3.87
C VAL A 195 -13.26 -2.24 -3.96
N PRO A 196 -12.57 -2.48 -2.83
CA PRO A 196 -11.17 -2.87 -2.87
C PRO A 196 -11.00 -4.27 -3.47
N TYR A 197 -9.94 -4.46 -4.25
CA TYR A 197 -9.52 -5.75 -4.77
C TYR A 197 -8.00 -5.85 -4.82
N ASP A 198 -7.48 -7.08 -4.82
CA ASP A 198 -6.05 -7.34 -4.98
C ASP A 198 -5.66 -7.02 -6.42
N PHE A 199 -4.88 -5.97 -6.61
CA PHE A 199 -4.49 -5.50 -7.93
C PHE A 199 -3.48 -6.44 -8.62
N VAL A 200 -2.78 -7.29 -7.87
CA VAL A 200 -1.81 -8.25 -8.41
C VAL A 200 -2.50 -9.52 -8.90
N ARG A 201 -3.43 -10.06 -8.11
CA ARG A 201 -4.12 -11.34 -8.43
C ARG A 201 -5.50 -11.15 -9.08
N GLY A 202 -6.07 -9.96 -9.00
CA GLY A 202 -7.50 -9.74 -9.22
C GLY A 202 -8.33 -10.00 -7.96
N GLY A 203 -9.65 -9.89 -8.08
CA GLY A 203 -10.60 -10.01 -6.98
C GLY A 203 -11.88 -9.25 -7.29
N ALA A 204 -12.91 -9.40 -6.44
CA ALA A 204 -14.20 -8.72 -6.62
C ALA A 204 -14.82 -8.93 -8.03
N GLY A 205 -14.73 -10.15 -8.57
CA GLY A 205 -15.21 -10.47 -9.92
C GLY A 205 -14.22 -10.18 -11.06
N LEU A 206 -13.06 -9.59 -10.77
CA LEU A 206 -11.96 -9.43 -11.72
C LEU A 206 -11.01 -10.62 -11.63
N GLY A 207 -10.93 -11.45 -12.67
CA GLY A 207 -9.99 -12.58 -12.76
C GLY A 207 -8.67 -12.25 -13.46
N ILE A 208 -8.51 -11.01 -13.94
CA ILE A 208 -7.33 -10.57 -14.70
C ILE A 208 -6.45 -9.71 -13.79
N PRO A 209 -5.14 -9.99 -13.70
CA PRO A 209 -4.18 -9.13 -13.00
C PRO A 209 -4.24 -7.67 -13.46
N GLY A 210 -4.00 -6.73 -12.55
CA GLY A 210 -4.03 -5.29 -12.85
C GLY A 210 -2.88 -4.82 -13.76
N LEU A 211 -1.79 -5.60 -13.87
CA LEU A 211 -0.70 -5.37 -14.83
C LEU A 211 -0.44 -6.61 -15.66
N PRO A 212 -0.21 -6.45 -16.98
CA PRO A 212 0.21 -7.55 -17.83
C PRO A 212 1.68 -7.92 -17.57
N GLU A 213 2.06 -9.16 -17.87
CA GLU A 213 3.38 -9.71 -17.54
C GLU A 213 4.53 -8.88 -18.12
N GLN A 214 4.32 -8.27 -19.28
CA GLN A 214 5.26 -7.42 -20.03
C GLN A 214 5.82 -6.23 -19.25
N VAL A 215 5.11 -5.77 -18.21
CA VAL A 215 5.48 -4.56 -17.44
C VAL A 215 5.60 -4.78 -15.94
N ARG A 216 5.27 -5.96 -15.42
CA ARG A 216 5.32 -6.25 -13.97
C ARG A 216 6.73 -6.16 -13.40
N GLY A 217 7.74 -6.60 -14.15
CA GLY A 217 9.15 -6.51 -13.83
C GLY A 217 9.67 -5.07 -13.75
N CYS A 218 8.97 -4.07 -14.32
CA CYS A 218 9.37 -2.67 -14.15
C CYS A 218 9.26 -2.19 -12.69
N LEU A 219 8.55 -2.95 -11.86
CA LEU A 219 8.39 -2.71 -10.43
C LEU A 219 9.32 -3.57 -9.57
N GLU A 220 10.25 -4.31 -10.16
CA GLU A 220 11.23 -5.10 -9.41
C GLU A 220 12.18 -4.19 -8.60
N GLY A 221 12.42 -4.53 -7.33
CA GLY A 221 13.26 -3.73 -6.42
C GLY A 221 12.64 -2.38 -6.02
N THR A 222 11.31 -2.24 -6.08
CA THR A 222 10.57 -1.05 -5.60
C THR A 222 10.07 -1.17 -4.18
#